data_AF-A0A1Q8A1R6-F1
#
_entry.id   AF-A0A1Q8A1R6-F1
#
_cell.length_a   1.000
_cell.length_b   1.000
_cell.length_c   1.000
_cell.angle_alpha   90.00
_cell.angle_beta   90.00
_cell.angle_gamma   90.00
#
_symmetry.space_group_name_H-M   'P 1'
#
loop_
_entity.id
_entity.type
_entity.pdbx_description
1 polymer ?
#
loop_
_entity_poly.entity_id
_entity_poly.type
_entity_poly.pdbx_seq_one_letter_code
_entity_poly.pdbx_strand_id
1 'polypeptide(L)'
;MTMAELAPVHQQILRAQPMHGDEPGTVLRDVETLLAFLGDNTPTVSAKNHLLPMGSLAPLNAQMTHPMQRGLQRPQQRAYAHIHALYLLLRATGLASITGTGNTPRLALDEDGLASWRHLNPTERYFTLVET
;
A
#
# COMPACT_ATOMS: atom_id res chain seq x y z
N MET A 1 12.18 12.61 -32.06
CA MET A 1 12.05 11.23 -31.57
C MET A 1 10.59 10.84 -31.71
N THR A 2 10.26 10.10 -32.77
CA THR A 2 8.88 9.72 -33.09
C THR A 2 8.47 8.60 -32.14
N MET A 3 7.44 8.81 -31.30
CA MET A 3 6.81 7.71 -30.56
C MET A 3 6.34 6.68 -31.58
N ALA A 4 6.89 5.46 -31.52
CA ALA A 4 6.41 4.38 -32.35
C ALA A 4 4.94 4.12 -32.01
N GLU A 5 4.06 4.29 -32.98
CA GLU A 5 2.63 4.08 -32.79
C GLU A 5 2.36 2.58 -32.62
N LEU A 6 1.73 2.21 -31.51
CA LEU A 6 1.40 0.81 -31.23
C LEU A 6 0.43 0.29 -32.28
N ALA A 7 0.74 -0.86 -32.89
CA ALA A 7 -0.18 -1.53 -33.81
C ALA A 7 -1.56 -1.76 -33.14
N PRO A 8 -2.68 -1.69 -33.88
CA PRO A 8 -4.02 -1.78 -33.31
C PRO A 8 -4.25 -3.01 -32.42
N VAL A 9 -3.65 -4.16 -32.79
CA VAL A 9 -3.72 -5.39 -32.00
C VAL A 9 -3.12 -5.23 -30.59
N HIS A 10 -2.00 -4.51 -30.45
CA HIS A 10 -1.37 -4.27 -29.16
C HIS A 10 -2.19 -3.29 -28.31
N GLN A 11 -2.77 -2.26 -28.93
CA GLN A 11 -3.68 -1.35 -28.25
C GLN A 11 -4.91 -2.08 -27.70
N GLN A 12 -5.47 -3.00 -28.49
CA GLN A 12 -6.60 -3.82 -28.08
C GLN A 12 -6.24 -4.73 -26.89
N ILE A 13 -5.07 -5.39 -26.94
CA ILE A 13 -4.58 -6.23 -25.83
C ILE A 13 -4.45 -5.42 -24.55
N LEU A 14 -3.85 -4.22 -24.61
CA LEU A 14 -3.69 -3.35 -23.44
C LEU A 14 -5.02 -2.88 -22.87
N ARG A 15 -5.97 -2.50 -23.72
CA ARG A 15 -7.32 -2.08 -23.29
C ARG A 15 -8.16 -3.21 -22.72
N ALA A 16 -7.90 -4.45 -23.14
CA ALA A 16 -8.59 -5.63 -22.66
C ALA A 16 -8.01 -6.17 -21.34
N GLN A 17 -6.92 -5.60 -20.83
CA GLN A 17 -6.38 -6.03 -19.53
C GLN A 17 -7.36 -5.67 -18.41
N PRO A 18 -7.70 -6.63 -17.54
CA PRO A 18 -8.54 -6.35 -16.40
C PRO A 18 -7.74 -5.55 -15.36
N MET A 19 -8.09 -4.28 -15.22
CA MET A 19 -7.52 -3.37 -14.23
C MET A 19 -8.66 -2.83 -13.38
N HIS A 20 -9.08 -3.63 -12.40
CA HIS A 20 -10.13 -3.30 -11.44
C HIS A 20 -9.72 -3.78 -10.04
N GLY A 21 -10.43 -3.41 -8.98
CA GLY A 21 -9.91 -3.51 -7.60
C GLY A 21 -9.28 -4.84 -7.15
N ASP A 22 -9.68 -5.97 -7.74
CA ASP A 22 -9.14 -7.32 -7.45
C ASP A 22 -8.21 -7.89 -8.55
N GLU A 23 -7.99 -7.19 -9.68
CA GLU A 23 -7.16 -7.64 -10.82
C GLU A 23 -6.18 -6.54 -11.30
N PRO A 24 -4.92 -6.85 -11.67
CA PRO A 24 -4.35 -8.19 -11.90
C PRO A 24 -3.96 -8.93 -10.61
N GLY A 25 -4.29 -8.37 -9.44
CA GLY A 25 -4.22 -9.03 -8.14
C GLY A 25 -4.81 -8.14 -7.05
N THR A 26 -4.65 -8.56 -5.78
CA THR A 26 -5.33 -7.95 -4.63
C THR A 26 -4.61 -6.71 -4.08
N VAL A 27 -3.51 -6.27 -4.71
CA VAL A 27 -2.64 -5.22 -4.16
C VAL A 27 -3.39 -3.91 -3.95
N LEU A 28 -4.21 -3.47 -4.92
CA LEU A 28 -4.99 -2.24 -4.80
C LEU A 28 -5.98 -2.34 -3.64
N ARG A 29 -6.76 -3.41 -3.59
CA ARG A 29 -7.69 -3.67 -2.49
C ARG A 29 -7.00 -3.70 -1.14
N ASP A 30 -5.86 -4.35 -1.02
CA ASP A 30 -5.14 -4.47 0.25
C ASP A 30 -4.45 -3.16 0.64
N VAL A 31 -4.04 -2.32 -0.32
CA VAL A 31 -3.61 -0.93 -0.08
C VAL A 31 -4.77 -0.10 0.46
N GLU A 32 -5.95 -0.16 -0.16
CA GLU A 32 -7.14 0.54 0.33
C GLU A 32 -7.55 0.04 1.72
N THR A 33 -7.42 -1.26 1.98
CA THR A 33 -7.63 -1.86 3.31
C THR A 33 -6.67 -1.30 4.34
N LEU A 34 -5.38 -1.16 3.99
CA LEU A 34 -4.38 -0.56 4.87
C LEU A 34 -4.64 0.93 5.10
N LEU A 35 -4.98 1.69 4.07
CA LEU A 35 -5.35 3.10 4.19
C LEU A 35 -6.57 3.29 5.11
N ALA A 36 -7.61 2.48 4.93
CA ALA A 36 -8.80 2.51 5.77
C ALA A 36 -8.49 2.08 7.22
N PHE A 37 -7.61 1.10 7.42
CA PHE A 37 -7.17 0.67 8.74
C PHE A 37 -6.41 1.76 9.49
N LEU A 38 -5.57 2.52 8.78
CA LEU A 38 -4.86 3.65 9.34
C LEU A 38 -5.84 4.79 9.66
N GLY A 39 -6.76 5.11 8.75
CA GLY A 39 -7.79 6.13 8.94
C GLY A 39 -7.24 7.43 9.53
N ASP A 40 -8.00 8.07 10.43
CA ASP A 40 -7.53 9.25 11.18
C ASP A 40 -6.50 8.89 12.27
N ASN A 41 -6.35 7.59 12.57
CA ASN A 41 -5.48 7.10 13.63
C ASN A 41 -4.05 6.96 13.11
N THR A 42 -3.29 8.05 13.09
CA THR A 42 -1.84 8.00 12.82
C THR A 42 -1.10 7.21 13.91
N PRO A 43 -0.75 5.92 13.68
CA PRO A 43 -0.22 5.10 14.75
C PRO A 43 1.19 5.57 15.11
N THR A 44 1.54 5.48 16.39
CA THR A 44 2.94 5.53 16.78
C THR A 44 3.65 4.32 16.16
N VAL A 45 4.85 4.55 15.64
CA VAL A 45 5.70 3.49 15.09
C VAL A 45 6.92 3.31 15.99
N SER A 46 7.55 2.14 15.92
CA SER A 46 8.76 1.87 16.71
C SER A 46 9.90 2.84 16.35
N ALA A 47 10.57 3.41 17.35
CA ALA A 47 11.59 4.44 17.13
C ALA A 47 12.78 3.99 16.26
N LYS A 48 13.22 2.73 16.39
CA LYS A 48 14.41 2.25 15.68
C LYS A 48 14.17 1.96 14.19
N ASN A 49 13.02 1.37 13.87
CA ASN A 49 12.76 0.80 12.54
C ASN A 49 11.48 1.35 11.89
N HIS A 50 10.77 2.24 12.58
CA HIS A 50 9.49 2.79 12.16
C HIS A 50 8.50 1.70 11.73
N LEU A 51 8.33 0.66 12.55
CA LEU A 51 7.36 -0.41 12.30
C LEU A 51 6.06 -0.17 13.06
N LEU A 52 4.95 -0.63 12.48
CA LEU A 52 3.63 -0.62 13.09
C LEU A 52 3.61 -1.36 14.46
N PRO A 53 2.76 -0.92 15.40
CA PRO A 53 2.63 -1.59 16.70
C PRO A 53 2.21 -3.04 16.56
N MET A 54 2.81 -3.94 17.35
CA MET A 54 2.52 -5.38 17.31
C MET A 54 1.02 -5.70 17.47
N GLY A 55 0.31 -4.96 18.33
CA GLY A 55 -1.12 -5.14 18.57
C GLY A 55 -2.01 -4.80 17.36
N SER A 56 -1.51 -4.01 16.40
CA SER A 56 -2.25 -3.67 15.18
C SER A 56 -2.14 -4.75 14.10
N LEU A 57 -1.13 -5.61 14.16
CA LEU A 57 -0.78 -6.50 13.04
C LEU A 57 -1.78 -7.63 12.84
N ALA A 58 -2.27 -8.25 13.91
CA ALA A 58 -3.24 -9.34 13.79
C ALA A 58 -4.62 -8.84 13.30
N PRO A 59 -5.19 -7.74 13.84
CA PRO A 59 -6.40 -7.13 13.30
C PRO A 59 -6.27 -6.70 11.84
N LEU A 60 -5.13 -6.11 11.45
CA LEU A 60 -4.86 -5.72 10.07
C LEU A 60 -4.77 -6.94 9.15
N ASN A 61 -4.02 -7.97 9.55
CA ASN A 61 -3.84 -9.20 8.78
C ASN A 61 -5.17 -9.93 8.53
N ALA A 62 -6.09 -9.91 9.49
CA ALA A 62 -7.41 -10.53 9.33
C ALA A 62 -8.29 -9.85 8.26
N GLN A 63 -8.00 -8.59 7.91
CA GLN A 63 -8.74 -7.83 6.89
C GLN A 63 -8.13 -7.94 5.49
N MET A 64 -6.88 -8.43 5.38
CA MET A 64 -6.21 -8.63 4.10
C MET A 64 -6.94 -9.69 3.27
N THR A 65 -6.82 -9.61 1.94
CA THR A 65 -7.45 -10.58 1.03
C THR A 65 -6.90 -12.00 1.23
N HIS A 66 -5.60 -12.11 1.56
CA HIS A 66 -4.95 -13.37 1.91
C HIS A 66 -4.27 -13.28 3.28
N PRO A 67 -5.01 -13.44 4.40
CA PRO A 67 -4.45 -13.38 5.74
C PRO A 67 -3.37 -14.45 5.94
N MET A 68 -2.23 -14.04 6.49
CA MET A 68 -1.12 -14.95 6.75
C MET A 68 -1.32 -15.64 8.11
N GLN A 69 -1.40 -16.96 8.15
CA GLN A 69 -1.43 -17.72 9.40
C GLN A 69 -0.02 -17.79 10.00
N ARG A 70 0.12 -17.48 11.29
CA ARG A 70 1.43 -17.32 11.95
C ARG A 70 1.42 -18.06 13.28
N GLY A 71 2.41 -18.93 13.51
CA GLY A 71 2.61 -19.63 14.79
C GLY A 71 3.53 -18.89 15.78
N LEU A 72 3.85 -17.62 15.52
CA LEU A 72 4.79 -16.84 16.35
C LEU A 72 4.06 -16.18 17.52
N GLN A 73 4.64 -16.29 18.71
CA GLN A 73 4.10 -15.69 19.94
C GLN A 73 4.12 -14.15 19.94
N ARG A 74 5.11 -13.54 19.26
CA ARG A 74 5.28 -12.06 19.19
C ARG A 74 5.68 -11.62 17.78
N PRO A 75 4.76 -11.73 16.80
CA PRO A 75 5.09 -11.49 15.40
C PRO A 75 5.33 -9.99 15.16
N GLN A 76 6.52 -9.64 14.68
CA GLN A 76 6.83 -8.29 14.20
C GLN A 76 6.30 -8.09 12.77
N GLN A 77 6.14 -6.82 12.36
CA GLN A 77 5.60 -6.46 11.03
C GLN A 77 6.33 -7.15 9.89
N ARG A 78 7.66 -7.21 9.93
CA ARG A 78 8.51 -7.82 8.88
C ARG A 78 8.15 -9.25 8.53
N ALA A 79 7.59 -9.96 9.50
CA ALA A 79 7.28 -11.35 9.30
C ALA A 79 5.88 -11.51 8.64
N TYR A 80 5.06 -10.45 8.58
CA TYR A 80 3.85 -10.36 7.76
C TYR A 80 4.27 -9.75 6.42
N ALA A 81 4.87 -10.54 5.55
CA ALA A 81 5.54 -10.05 4.34
C ALA A 81 4.65 -9.12 3.50
N HIS A 82 3.37 -9.49 3.28
CA HIS A 82 2.42 -8.67 2.53
C HIS A 82 2.17 -7.30 3.18
N ILE A 83 1.78 -7.27 4.46
CA ILE A 83 1.60 -6.01 5.22
C ILE A 83 2.88 -5.17 5.22
N HIS A 84 4.04 -5.83 5.35
CA HIS A 84 5.31 -5.11 5.34
C HIS A 84 5.59 -4.46 4.00
N ALA A 85 5.33 -5.16 2.89
CA ALA A 85 5.46 -4.62 1.54
C ALA A 85 4.51 -3.44 1.32
N LEU A 86 3.21 -3.60 1.62
CA LEU A 86 2.21 -2.53 1.46
C LEU A 86 2.56 -1.27 2.27
N TYR A 87 3.04 -1.46 3.49
CA TYR A 87 3.53 -0.36 4.33
C TYR A 87 4.72 0.38 3.70
N LEU A 88 5.65 -0.34 3.07
CA LEU A 88 6.78 0.28 2.38
C LEU A 88 6.31 1.01 1.11
N LEU A 89 5.35 0.45 0.37
CA LEU A 89 4.77 1.08 -0.82
C LEU A 89 4.08 2.41 -0.48
N LEU A 90 3.26 2.45 0.58
CA LEU A 90 2.66 3.70 1.06
C LEU A 90 3.71 4.77 1.35
N ARG A 91 4.85 4.37 1.90
CA ARG A 91 5.94 5.30 2.21
C ARG A 91 6.75 5.72 0.99
N ALA A 92 6.98 4.82 0.05
CA ALA A 92 7.73 5.10 -1.18
C ALA A 92 6.93 6.01 -2.13
N THR A 93 5.61 5.80 -2.21
CA THR A 93 4.69 6.62 -3.01
C THR A 93 4.36 7.97 -2.39
N GLY A 94 4.82 8.24 -1.16
CA GLY A 94 4.52 9.48 -0.45
C GLY A 94 3.11 9.57 0.13
N LEU A 95 2.27 8.52 0.00
CA LEU A 95 0.94 8.47 0.59
C LEU A 95 0.96 8.45 2.13
N ALA A 96 2.08 8.03 2.70
CA ALA A 96 2.35 8.13 4.12
C ALA A 96 3.81 8.50 4.40
N SER A 97 4.04 9.26 5.45
CA SER A 97 5.39 9.66 5.88
C SER A 97 5.59 9.42 7.37
N ILE A 98 6.86 9.34 7.78
CA ILE A 98 7.19 9.31 9.20
C ILE A 98 7.32 10.74 9.69
N THR A 99 6.49 11.11 10.65
CA THR A 99 6.50 12.42 11.29
C THR A 99 6.87 12.30 12.77
N GLY A 100 7.29 13.43 13.34
CA GLY A 100 7.81 13.49 14.71
C GLY A 100 9.27 13.07 14.84
N THR A 101 9.89 13.45 15.95
CA THR A 101 11.30 13.17 16.24
C THR A 101 11.44 12.49 17.61
N GLY A 102 12.55 11.77 17.83
CA GLY A 102 12.85 11.12 19.11
C GLY A 102 12.10 9.81 19.33
N ASN A 103 11.47 9.65 20.49
CA ASN A 103 10.94 8.36 20.96
C ASN A 103 9.52 8.01 20.50
N THR A 104 8.81 8.94 19.85
CA THR A 104 7.42 8.73 19.42
C THR A 104 7.19 9.13 17.96
N PRO A 105 7.93 8.57 16.99
CA PRO A 105 7.62 8.78 15.59
C PRO A 105 6.23 8.21 15.26
N ARG A 106 5.56 8.80 14.28
CA ARG A 106 4.23 8.42 13.83
C ARG A 106 4.22 8.20 12.33
N LEU A 107 3.37 7.30 11.87
CA LEU A 107 3.02 7.21 10.46
C LEU A 107 1.86 8.18 10.21
N ALA A 108 2.12 9.27 9.50
CA ALA A 108 1.10 10.21 9.08
C ALA A 108 0.70 9.94 7.64
N LEU A 109 -0.60 9.98 7.36
CA LEU A 109 -1.11 9.98 5.98
C LEU A 109 -0.92 11.38 5.38
N ASP A 110 -0.58 11.42 4.10
CA ASP A 110 -0.46 12.67 3.35
C ASP A 110 -1.80 12.99 2.68
N GLU A 111 -2.53 13.98 3.18
CA GLU A 111 -3.90 14.28 2.72
C GLU A 111 -3.94 14.70 1.25
N ASP A 112 -2.97 15.50 0.79
CA ASP A 112 -2.89 15.95 -0.60
C ASP A 112 -2.53 14.80 -1.55
N GLY A 113 -1.61 13.93 -1.13
CA GLY A 113 -1.26 12.70 -1.81
C GLY A 113 -2.43 11.71 -1.86
N LEU A 114 -3.18 11.56 -0.78
CA LEU A 114 -4.40 10.75 -0.75
C LEU A 114 -5.51 11.31 -1.62
N ALA A 115 -5.68 12.64 -1.65
CA ALA A 115 -6.63 13.28 -2.55
C ALA A 115 -6.24 13.00 -4.00
N SER A 116 -4.96 13.15 -4.35
CA SER A 116 -4.42 12.84 -5.68
C SER A 116 -4.62 11.36 -6.04
N TRP A 117 -4.26 10.46 -5.13
CA TRP A 117 -4.47 9.01 -5.27
C TRP A 117 -5.93 8.66 -5.56
N ARG A 118 -6.87 9.29 -4.84
CA ARG A 118 -8.31 9.04 -5.02
C ARG A 118 -8.85 9.51 -6.38
N HIS A 119 -8.18 10.45 -7.06
CA HIS A 119 -8.54 10.88 -8.41
C HIS A 119 -8.02 9.93 -9.51
N LEU A 120 -7.01 9.12 -9.20
CA LEU A 120 -6.48 8.13 -10.14
C LEU A 120 -7.49 7.00 -10.36
N ASN A 121 -7.57 6.52 -11.60
CA ASN A 121 -8.27 5.28 -11.92
C ASN A 121 -7.46 4.05 -11.43
N PRO A 122 -8.06 2.84 -11.37
CA PRO A 122 -7.37 1.65 -10.86
C PRO A 122 -6.05 1.33 -11.56
N THR A 123 -5.97 1.52 -12.89
CA THR A 123 -4.76 1.30 -13.67
C THR A 123 -3.64 2.25 -13.21
N GLU A 124 -3.94 3.54 -13.12
CA GLU A 124 -2.98 4.56 -12.70
C GLU A 124 -2.51 4.29 -11.27
N ARG A 125 -3.43 3.98 -10.34
CA ARG A 125 -3.10 3.58 -8.97
C ARG A 125 -2.13 2.39 -8.93
N TYR A 126 -2.40 1.36 -9.73
CA TYR A 126 -1.55 0.18 -9.78
C TYR A 126 -0.14 0.54 -10.24
N PHE A 127 -0.02 1.32 -11.32
CA PHE A 127 1.28 1.73 -11.84
C PHE A 127 2.04 2.65 -10.90
N THR A 128 1.37 3.58 -10.21
CA THR A 128 1.98 4.41 -9.16
C THR A 128 2.61 3.57 -8.05
N LEU A 129 2.05 2.41 -7.71
CA LEU A 129 2.62 1.52 -6.70
C LEU A 129 3.85 0.74 -7.16
N VAL A 130 4.01 0.49 -8.47
CA VAL A 130 5.08 -0.39 -9.00
C VAL A 130 6.20 0.36 -9.72
N GLU A 131 6.00 1.63 -10.05
CA GLU A 131 7.03 2.49 -10.67
C GLU A 131 8.11 2.96 -9.67
N THR A 132 7.83 2.89 -8.36
CA THR A 132 8.69 3.40 -7.26
C THR A 132 10.05 2.73 -7.15
#